data_AF-A0AA87CVP2-F1
#
_entry.id   AF-A0AA87CVP2-F1
#
_cell.length_a   1.000
_cell.length_b   1.000
_cell.length_c   1.000
_cell.angle_alpha   90.00
_cell.angle_beta   90.00
_cell.angle_gamma   90.00
#
_symmetry.space_group_name_H-M   'P 1'
#
loop_
_entity.id
_entity.type
_entity.pdbx_description
1 polymer ?
#
loop_
_entity_poly.entity_id
_entity_poly.type
_entity_poly.pdbx_seq_one_letter_code
_entity_poly.pdbx_strand_id
1 'polypeptide(L)'
;MNILFICSRNQWRSPTAEQIWRHHPSWSVRSAGTSSNARRRITADLLRWADVIFVMEQKHKDRLKANFTRLLEHKSLYVLDIPDEYQYMDPQLIEILKDIVPSYLSEFIP
;
A
#
# COMPACT_ATOMS: atom_id res chain seq x y z
N MET A 1 -7.79 1.79 12.21
CA MET A 1 -7.24 2.52 11.04
C MET A 1 -7.18 1.58 9.85
N ASN A 2 -7.62 2.04 8.69
CA ASN A 2 -7.64 1.30 7.43
C ASN A 2 -6.42 1.65 6.58
N ILE A 3 -5.59 0.66 6.24
CA ILE A 3 -4.35 0.86 5.49
C ILE A 3 -4.42 0.09 4.17
N LEU A 4 -4.08 0.77 3.07
CA LEU A 4 -4.08 0.18 1.74
C LEU A 4 -2.66 0.20 1.13
N PHE A 5 -2.12 -0.99 0.85
CA PHE A 5 -0.83 -1.15 0.17
C PHE A 5 -1.01 -1.39 -1.32
N ILE A 6 -0.23 -0.71 -2.16
CA ILE A 6 -0.39 -0.73 -3.62
C ILE A 6 0.95 -0.97 -4.31
N CYS A 7 0.99 -2.00 -5.16
CA CYS A 7 2.09 -2.22 -6.11
C CYS A 7 1.56 -2.29 -7.55
N SER A 8 2.33 -2.87 -8.48
CA SER A 8 1.89 -3.02 -9.87
C SER A 8 0.84 -4.12 -10.03
N ARG A 9 1.20 -5.38 -9.78
CA ARG A 9 0.34 -6.56 -10.07
C ARG A 9 -0.42 -7.12 -8.87
N ASN A 10 -0.24 -6.55 -7.68
CA ASN A 10 -0.75 -7.12 -6.43
C ASN A 10 -0.37 -8.61 -6.26
N GLN A 11 0.91 -8.92 -6.49
CA GLN A 11 1.39 -10.31 -6.49
C GLN A 11 2.45 -10.56 -5.41
N TRP A 12 3.36 -9.60 -5.19
CA TRP A 12 4.49 -9.76 -4.27
C TRP A 12 4.47 -8.70 -3.17
N ARG A 13 5.00 -7.50 -3.46
CA ARG A 13 5.20 -6.43 -2.47
C ARG A 13 3.96 -6.05 -1.66
N SER A 14 2.87 -5.66 -2.32
CA SER A 14 1.66 -5.22 -1.59
C SER A 14 0.92 -6.34 -0.86
N PRO A 15 0.80 -7.57 -1.41
CA PRO A 15 0.31 -8.71 -0.64
C PRO A 15 1.18 -9.08 0.57
N THR A 16 2.51 -8.94 0.48
CA THR A 16 3.40 -9.19 1.63
C THR A 16 3.12 -8.21 2.76
N ALA A 17 2.97 -6.92 2.47
CA ALA A 17 2.54 -5.95 3.47
C ALA A 17 1.19 -6.33 4.11
N GLU A 18 0.18 -6.66 3.31
CA GLU A 18 -1.11 -7.11 3.85
C GLU A 18 -0.96 -8.34 4.75
N GLN A 19 -0.15 -9.32 4.36
CA GLN A 19 0.08 -10.54 5.11
C GLN A 19 0.76 -10.29 6.47
N ILE A 20 1.73 -9.37 6.55
CA ILE A 20 2.44 -9.03 7.79
C ILE A 20 1.47 -8.49 8.85
N TRP A 21 0.54 -7.63 8.44
CA TRP A 21 -0.34 -6.89 9.37
C TRP A 21 -1.80 -7.36 9.38
N ARG A 22 -2.14 -8.47 8.72
CA ARG A 22 -3.53 -8.98 8.63
C ARG A 22 -4.21 -9.26 9.98
N HIS A 23 -3.42 -9.49 11.03
CA HIS A 23 -3.91 -9.75 12.39
C HIS A 23 -3.51 -8.65 13.37
N HIS A 24 -3.11 -7.47 12.87
CA HIS A 24 -2.76 -6.36 13.72
C HIS A 24 -4.00 -5.87 14.50
N PRO A 25 -3.94 -5.68 15.83
CA PRO A 25 -5.12 -5.45 16.66
C PRO A 25 -5.87 -4.16 16.31
N SER A 26 -5.15 -3.14 15.82
CA SER A 26 -5.72 -1.80 15.57
C SER A 26 -5.77 -1.42 14.08
N TRP A 27 -5.20 -2.25 13.20
CA TRP A 27 -5.11 -1.95 11.77
C TRP A 27 -5.93 -2.95 10.97
N SER A 28 -6.80 -2.44 10.11
CA SER A 28 -7.40 -3.22 9.05
C SER A 28 -6.59 -2.97 7.78
N VAL A 29 -6.01 -4.02 7.21
CA VAL A 29 -5.08 -3.88 6.09
C VAL A 29 -5.61 -4.57 4.85
N ARG A 30 -5.46 -3.92 3.69
CA ARG A 30 -5.75 -4.49 2.37
C ARG A 30 -4.63 -4.15 1.41
N SER A 31 -4.54 -4.90 0.32
CA SER A 31 -3.65 -4.59 -0.80
C SER A 31 -4.38 -4.57 -2.14
N ALA A 32 -3.78 -3.86 -3.10
CA ALA A 32 -4.24 -3.80 -4.48
C ALA A 32 -3.08 -3.53 -5.45
N GLY A 33 -3.40 -3.49 -6.75
CA GLY A 33 -2.46 -3.25 -7.83
C GLY A 33 -2.98 -2.24 -8.86
N THR A 34 -2.07 -1.46 -9.43
CA THR A 34 -2.38 -0.43 -10.44
C THR A 34 -2.43 -0.96 -11.87
N SER A 35 -1.87 -2.15 -12.13
CA SER A 35 -1.88 -2.79 -13.45
C SER A 35 -3.28 -3.30 -13.81
N SER A 36 -3.61 -3.30 -15.10
CA SER A 36 -4.79 -4.01 -15.62
C SER A 36 -4.75 -5.51 -15.32
N ASN A 37 -3.54 -6.08 -15.19
CA ASN A 37 -3.30 -7.49 -14.89
C ASN A 37 -3.06 -7.74 -13.39
N ALA A 38 -3.51 -6.82 -12.52
CA ALA A 38 -3.39 -7.00 -11.08
C ALA A 38 -4.35 -8.07 -10.58
N ARG A 39 -3.89 -8.95 -9.68
CA ARG A 39 -4.74 -9.98 -9.04
C ARG A 39 -5.95 -9.36 -8.35
N ARG A 40 -5.73 -8.25 -7.63
CA ARG A 40 -6.76 -7.34 -7.16
C ARG A 40 -6.46 -5.94 -7.66
N ARG A 41 -7.22 -5.48 -8.65
CA ARG A 41 -7.06 -4.14 -9.20
C ARG A 41 -7.54 -3.07 -8.21
N ILE A 42 -6.86 -1.93 -8.19
CA ILE A 42 -7.30 -0.78 -7.41
C ILE A 42 -8.68 -0.30 -7.89
N THR A 43 -9.56 0.04 -6.95
CA THR A 43 -10.90 0.56 -7.20
C THR A 43 -11.15 1.81 -6.37
N ALA A 44 -12.16 2.59 -6.76
CA ALA A 44 -12.60 3.76 -6.01
C ALA A 44 -13.06 3.40 -4.58
N ASP A 45 -13.69 2.24 -4.38
CA ASP A 45 -14.12 1.78 -3.06
C ASP A 45 -12.94 1.47 -2.13
N LEU A 46 -11.86 0.89 -2.66
CA LEU A 46 -10.64 0.66 -1.89
C LEU A 46 -10.01 1.98 -1.45
N LEU A 47 -9.95 2.97 -2.35
CA LEU A 47 -9.42 4.29 -2.03
C LEU A 47 -10.29 5.03 -1.00
N ARG A 48 -11.61 4.94 -1.11
CA ARG A 48 -12.53 5.52 -0.12
C ARG A 48 -12.38 4.88 1.25
N TRP A 49 -12.26 3.56 1.29
CA TRP A 49 -12.11 2.76 2.50
C TRP A 49 -10.82 3.06 3.27
N ALA A 50 -9.72 3.36 2.57
CA ALA A 50 -8.41 3.56 3.17
C ALA A 50 -8.29 4.91 3.90
N ASP A 51 -7.80 4.92 5.13
CA ASP A 51 -7.38 6.14 5.83
C ASP A 51 -5.98 6.57 5.34
N VAL A 52 -5.09 5.59 5.19
CA VAL A 52 -3.71 5.77 4.71
C VAL A 52 -3.44 4.83 3.54
N ILE A 53 -2.76 5.36 2.51
CA ILE A 53 -2.38 4.64 1.31
C ILE A 53 -0.86 4.64 1.18
N PHE A 54 -0.28 3.45 1.08
CA PHE A 54 1.12 3.25 0.77
C PHE A 54 1.27 2.70 -0.64
N VAL A 55 2.11 3.34 -1.44
CA VAL A 55 2.51 2.81 -2.75
C VAL A 55 3.98 2.42 -2.74
N MET A 56 4.36 1.38 -3.47
CA MET A 56 5.76 0.92 -3.45
C MET A 56 6.73 1.85 -4.18
N GLU A 57 6.29 2.56 -5.21
CA GLU A 57 7.16 3.35 -6.10
C GLU A 57 6.37 4.55 -6.62
N GLN A 58 7.08 5.61 -7.04
CA GLN A 58 6.47 6.83 -7.57
C GLN A 58 5.51 6.58 -8.74
N LYS A 59 5.86 5.67 -9.66
CA LYS A 59 5.02 5.27 -10.80
C LYS A 59 3.63 4.78 -10.40
N HIS A 60 3.49 4.19 -9.21
CA HIS A 60 2.20 3.75 -8.70
C HIS A 60 1.37 4.96 -8.23
N LYS A 61 1.98 5.92 -7.52
CA LYS A 61 1.34 7.18 -7.12
C LYS A 61 0.87 7.98 -8.33
N ASP A 62 1.69 8.07 -9.37
CA ASP A 62 1.33 8.78 -10.60
C ASP A 62 0.13 8.15 -11.29
N ARG A 63 0.09 6.81 -11.37
CA ARG A 63 -1.09 6.07 -11.88
C ARG A 63 -2.35 6.32 -11.06
N LEU A 64 -2.24 6.38 -9.73
CA LEU A 64 -3.39 6.69 -8.89
C LEU A 64 -3.86 8.13 -9.12
N LYS A 65 -2.94 9.09 -9.15
CA LYS A 65 -3.26 10.50 -9.41
C LYS A 65 -3.90 10.70 -10.78
N ALA A 66 -3.45 10.00 -11.82
CA ALA A 66 -4.03 10.11 -13.16
C ALA A 66 -5.47 9.57 -13.24
N ASN A 67 -5.80 8.51 -12.48
CA ASN A 67 -7.09 7.84 -12.59
C ASN A 67 -8.10 8.22 -11.49
N PHE A 68 -7.63 8.74 -10.36
CA PHE A 68 -8.42 8.92 -9.14
C PHE A 68 -8.14 10.24 -8.41
N THR A 69 -7.68 11.29 -9.10
CA THR A 69 -7.23 12.56 -8.50
C THR A 69 -8.14 13.07 -7.38
N ARG A 70 -9.45 13.19 -7.67
CA ARG A 70 -10.45 13.71 -6.73
C ARG A 70 -10.59 12.87 -5.46
N LEU A 71 -10.38 11.56 -5.53
CA LEU A 71 -10.47 10.67 -4.36
C LEU A 71 -9.22 10.75 -3.47
N LEU A 72 -8.14 11.36 -3.95
CA LEU A 72 -6.86 11.43 -3.26
C LEU A 72 -6.59 12.79 -2.59
N GLU A 73 -7.38 13.84 -2.89
CA GLU A 73 -7.15 15.22 -2.40
C GLU A 73 -7.02 15.34 -0.88
N HIS A 74 -7.69 14.47 -0.13
CA HIS A 74 -7.68 14.46 1.33
C HIS A 74 -7.19 13.12 1.93
N LYS A 75 -6.43 12.33 1.15
CA LYS A 75 -5.90 11.04 1.61
C LYS A 75 -4.41 11.13 1.86
N SER A 76 -3.96 10.55 2.97
CA SER A 76 -2.54 10.38 3.25
C SER A 76 -1.96 9.33 2.30
N LEU A 77 -1.10 9.77 1.37
CA LEU A 77 -0.56 8.96 0.27
C LEU A 77 0.98 9.03 0.25
N TYR A 78 1.61 7.96 0.73
CA TYR A 78 3.06 7.85 0.88
C TYR A 78 3.68 6.90 -0.15
N VAL A 79 4.89 7.22 -0.60
CA VAL A 79 5.70 6.38 -1.47
C VAL A 79 6.78 5.74 -0.61
N LEU A 80 6.81 4.41 -0.57
CA LEU A 80 7.76 3.65 0.26
C LEU A 80 9.14 3.48 -0.39
N ASP A 81 9.24 3.74 -1.69
CA ASP A 81 10.46 3.61 -2.49
C ASP A 81 11.10 2.21 -2.44
N ILE A 82 10.26 1.16 -2.45
CA ILE A 82 10.67 -0.24 -2.48
C ILE A 82 10.73 -0.73 -3.93
N PRO A 83 11.91 -1.11 -4.47
CA PRO A 83 12.08 -1.57 -5.84
C PRO A 83 11.33 -2.88 -6.14
N ASP A 84 11.07 -3.16 -7.42
CA ASP A 84 10.32 -4.35 -7.88
C ASP A 84 11.19 -5.61 -8.06
N GLU A 85 12.00 -5.92 -7.05
CA GLU A 85 12.97 -7.03 -7.08
C GLU A 85 12.66 -8.15 -6.07
N TYR A 86 11.64 -7.96 -5.23
CA TYR A 86 11.27 -8.89 -4.17
C TYR A 86 10.10 -9.80 -4.57
N GLN A 87 10.23 -11.08 -4.24
CA GLN A 87 9.13 -12.03 -4.33
C GLN A 87 8.19 -11.96 -3.13
N TYR A 88 7.07 -12.67 -3.21
CA TYR A 88 6.09 -12.71 -2.11
C TYR A 88 6.72 -13.33 -0.87
N MET A 89 6.64 -12.62 0.26
CA MET A 89 7.15 -13.01 1.57
C MET A 89 8.68 -13.18 1.61
N ASP A 90 9.38 -12.49 0.71
CA ASP A 90 10.83 -12.36 0.78
C ASP A 90 11.25 -11.79 2.15
N PRO A 91 12.22 -12.40 2.88
CA PRO A 91 12.63 -11.93 4.20
C PRO A 91 13.11 -10.47 4.23
N GLN A 92 13.88 -10.05 3.22
CA GLN A 92 14.41 -8.68 3.15
C GLN A 92 13.29 -7.68 2.95
N LEU A 93 12.30 -8.00 2.10
CA LEU A 93 11.10 -7.19 1.93
C LEU A 93 10.32 -7.04 3.24
N ILE A 94 10.19 -8.13 4.02
CA ILE A 94 9.49 -8.10 5.31
C ILE A 94 10.20 -7.17 6.29
N GLU A 95 11.53 -7.22 6.36
CA GLU A 95 12.33 -6.35 7.22
C GLU A 95 12.18 -4.89 6.82
N ILE A 96 12.34 -4.56 5.53
CA ILE A 96 12.15 -3.21 4.99
C ILE A 96 10.76 -2.68 5.36
N LEU A 97 9.71 -3.47 5.11
CA LEU A 97 8.33 -3.06 5.41
C LEU A 97 8.13 -2.80 6.90
N LYS A 98 8.64 -3.67 7.78
CA LYS A 98 8.52 -3.52 9.24
C LYS A 98 9.28 -2.32 9.79
N ASP A 99 10.38 -1.94 9.15
CA ASP A 99 11.17 -0.78 9.53
C ASP A 99 10.49 0.53 9.11
N ILE A 100 10.10 0.63 7.84
CA ILE A 100 9.63 1.91 7.29
C ILE A 100 8.16 2.23 7.61
N VAL A 101 7.25 1.25 7.56
CA VAL A 101 5.81 1.52 7.65
C VAL A 101 5.41 2.17 8.99
N PRO A 102 5.89 1.69 10.16
CA PRO A 102 5.56 2.32 11.44
C PRO A 102 6.00 3.78 11.54
N SER A 103 7.12 4.17 10.91
CA SER A 103 7.63 5.54 10.96
C SER A 103 6.64 6.56 10.36
N TYR A 104 5.97 6.21 9.26
CA TYR A 104 4.92 7.03 8.64
C TYR A 104 3.64 7.11 9.48
N LEU A 105 3.45 6.16 10.39
CA LEU A 105 2.23 6.06 11.19
C LEU A 105 2.36 6.70 12.57
N SER A 106 3.57 7.12 12.95
CA SER A 106 3.85 7.78 14.22
C SER A 106 2.99 9.03 14.46
N GLU A 107 2.62 9.75 13.40
CA GLU A 107 1.77 10.94 13.43
C GLU A 107 0.27 10.64 13.71
N PHE A 108 -0.14 9.37 13.61
CA PHE A 108 -1.53 8.94 13.81
C PHE A 108 -1.76 8.27 15.16
N ILE A 109 -0.73 8.20 16.00
CA ILE A 109 -0.79 7.70 17.37
C ILE A 109 -0.85 8.92 18.30
N PRO A 110 -1.93 9.08 19.08
CA PRO A 110 -2.07 10.20 20.03
C PRO A 110 -1.03 10.16 21.15
#